data_AF-A0A366F1W1-F1
#
_entry.id   AF-A0A366F1W1-F1
#
_cell.length_a   1.000
_cell.length_b   1.000
_cell.length_c   1.000
_cell.angle_alpha   90.00
_cell.angle_beta   90.00
_cell.angle_gamma   90.00
#
_symmetry.space_group_name_H-M   'P 1'
#
loop_
_entity.id
_entity.type
_entity.pdbx_description
1 polymer ?
#
loop_
_entity_poly.entity_id
_entity_poly.type
_entity_poly.pdbx_seq_one_letter_code
_entity_poly.pdbx_strand_id
1 'polypeptide(L)' 'MHEFYKAYHPYVSPFDPCKPITRKVYSTPPNLYLGFQPPNLEQYSPKEALQKGTLWKVFYDPYYSPYEKMKGE' A
#
# COMPACT_ATOMS: atom_id res chain seq x y z
N MET A 1 -7.31 -7.20 -7.66
CA MET A 1 -6.86 -6.50 -6.43
C MET A 1 -5.35 -6.46 -6.52
N HIS A 2 -4.71 -5.29 -6.50
CA HIS A 2 -3.25 -5.22 -6.61
C HIS A 2 -2.60 -6.08 -5.52
N GLU A 3 -1.51 -6.76 -5.84
CA GLU A 3 -0.82 -7.75 -4.99
C GLU A 3 -0.46 -7.22 -3.58
N PHE A 4 -0.34 -5.90 -3.45
CA PHE A 4 0.00 -5.20 -2.21
C PHE A 4 -1.18 -4.67 -1.40
N TYR A 5 -2.41 -5.21 -1.52
CA TYR A 5 -3.52 -4.76 -0.67
C TYR A 5 -4.17 -5.92 0.05
N LYS A 6 -4.41 -5.73 1.35
CA LYS A 6 -5.18 -6.66 2.19
C LYS A 6 -6.46 -6.01 2.67
N ALA A 7 -7.44 -6.85 2.95
CA ALA A 7 -8.74 -6.43 3.46
C ALA A 7 -9.06 -7.19 4.75
N TYR A 8 -9.69 -6.50 5.69
CA TYR A 8 -10.24 -7.09 6.90
C TYR A 8 -11.62 -6.52 7.20
N HIS A 9 -12.40 -7.28 7.96
CA HIS A 9 -13.74 -6.89 8.38
C HIS A 9 -13.69 -6.58 9.88
N PRO A 10 -13.71 -5.29 10.28
CA PRO A 10 -13.76 -4.95 11.69
C PRO A 10 -15.09 -5.38 12.31
N TYR A 11 -15.09 -5.61 13.62
CA TYR A 11 -16.31 -5.79 14.37
C TYR A 11 -17.19 -4.53 14.25
N VAL A 12 -18.48 -4.75 14.03
CA VAL A 12 -19.50 -3.69 13.94
C VAL A 12 -20.26 -3.65 15.26
N SER A 13 -20.14 -2.55 16.01
CA SER A 13 -20.82 -2.44 17.29
C SER A 13 -22.30 -2.06 17.09
N PRO A 14 -23.23 -2.63 17.87
CA PRO A 14 -24.61 -2.13 17.94
C PRO A 14 -24.72 -0.67 18.40
N PHE A 15 -23.67 -0.14 19.05
CA PHE A 15 -23.63 1.21 19.60
C PHE A 15 -22.72 2.17 18.79
N ASP A 16 -22.33 1.80 17.56
CA ASP A 16 -21.53 2.69 16.73
C ASP A 16 -22.32 3.97 16.38
N PRO A 17 -21.76 5.18 16.58
CA PRO A 17 -22.48 6.43 16.38
C PRO A 17 -22.76 6.75 14.90
N CYS A 18 -22.11 6.03 13.98
CA CYS A 18 -22.15 6.25 12.54
C CYS A 18 -22.37 4.93 11.78
N LYS A 19 -22.77 5.02 10.50
CA LYS A 19 -22.81 3.83 9.64
C LYS A 19 -21.41 3.19 9.55
N PRO A 20 -21.28 1.89 9.85
CA PRO A 20 -19.99 1.23 9.97
C PRO A 20 -19.36 0.97 8.60
N ILE A 21 -18.03 1.09 8.52
CA ILE A 21 -17.24 0.62 7.38
C ILE A 21 -16.94 -0.85 7.60
N THR A 22 -17.68 -1.72 6.91
CA THR A 22 -17.63 -3.18 7.10
C THR A 22 -16.39 -3.83 6.50
N ARG A 23 -15.75 -3.19 5.51
CA ARG A 23 -14.54 -3.69 4.86
C ARG A 23 -13.49 -2.61 4.78
N LYS A 24 -12.41 -2.77 5.52
CA LYS A 24 -11.27 -1.87 5.50
C LYS A 24 -10.17 -2.48 4.64
N VAL A 25 -9.60 -1.68 3.75
CA VAL A 25 -8.50 -2.06 2.85
C VAL A 25 -7.28 -1.23 3.21
N TYR A 26 -6.11 -1.86 3.27
CA TYR A 26 -4.85 -1.21 3.58
C TYR A 26 -3.75 -1.73 2.66
N SER A 27 -2.76 -0.87 2.35
CA SER A 27 -1.59 -1.29 1.58
C SER A 27 -0.68 -2.16 2.45
N THR A 28 -0.15 -3.22 1.85
CA THR A 28 0.88 -4.11 2.37
C THR A 28 2.06 -4.09 1.42
N PRO A 29 2.88 -3.03 1.48
CA PRO A 29 3.98 -2.84 0.55
C PRO A 29 5.09 -3.88 0.74
N PRO A 30 5.93 -4.12 -0.28
CA PRO A 30 6.98 -5.15 -0.26
C PRO A 30 7.94 -5.08 0.93
N ASN A 31 8.19 -3.88 1.48
CA ASN A 31 9.09 -3.69 2.62
C ASN A 31 8.58 -4.39 3.90
N LEU A 32 7.29 -4.73 4.00
CA LEU A 32 6.78 -5.51 5.13
C LEU A 32 7.12 -7.00 5.05
N TYR A 33 7.51 -7.48 3.87
CA TYR A 33 7.77 -8.91 3.61
C TYR A 33 9.24 -9.19 3.32
N LEU A 34 10.04 -8.17 3.04
CA LEU A 34 11.48 -8.29 2.90
C LEU A 34 12.14 -8.19 4.28
N GLY A 35 12.43 -9.33 4.91
CA GLY A 35 13.01 -9.36 6.27
C GLY A 35 14.42 -8.78 6.36
N PHE A 36 15.26 -8.98 5.34
CA PHE A 36 16.62 -8.44 5.26
C PHE A 36 16.85 -7.84 3.87
N GLN A 37 17.59 -6.73 3.79
CA GLN A 37 18.02 -6.13 2.53
C GLN A 37 19.29 -6.81 2.02
N PRO A 38 19.23 -7.69 1.00
CA PRO A 38 20.44 -8.27 0.44
C PRO A 38 21.38 -7.19 -0.11
N PRO A 39 22.70 -7.43 -0.10
CA PRO A 39 23.64 -6.51 -0.73
C PRO A 39 23.36 -6.42 -2.24
N ASN A 40 23.71 -5.28 -2.84
CA ASN A 40 23.62 -5.05 -4.28
C ASN A 40 22.19 -5.16 -4.87
N LEU A 41 21.16 -4.86 -4.08
CA LEU A 41 19.81 -4.66 -4.62
C LEU A 41 19.83 -3.61 -5.73
N GLU A 42 18.99 -3.84 -6.76
CA GLU A 42 18.80 -2.85 -7.81
C GLU A 42 18.27 -1.53 -7.25
N GLN A 43 18.96 -0.44 -7.59
CA GLN A 43 18.63 0.91 -7.18
C GLN A 43 18.15 1.72 -8.37
N TYR A 44 17.31 2.70 -8.09
CA TYR A 44 17.00 3.77 -9.02
C TYR A 44 18.16 4.76 -9.11
N SER A 45 18.21 5.54 -10.19
CA SER A 45 19.05 6.73 -10.20
C SER A 45 18.59 7.72 -9.10
N PRO A 46 19.48 8.58 -8.56
CA PRO A 46 19.09 9.49 -7.47
C PRO A 46 17.86 10.36 -7.78
N LYS A 47 17.73 10.82 -9.02
CA LYS A 47 16.60 11.64 -9.47
C LYS A 47 15.29 10.84 -9.45
N GLU A 48 15.31 9.61 -9.97
CA GLU A 48 14.12 8.74 -9.97
C GLU A 48 13.76 8.28 -8.57
N ALA A 49 14.75 7.97 -7.73
CA ALA A 49 14.53 7.57 -6.34
C ALA A 49 13.76 8.63 -5.57
N LEU A 50 14.12 9.90 -5.75
CA LEU A 50 13.41 11.05 -5.14
C LEU A 50 11.97 11.15 -5.63
N GLN A 51 11.72 10.94 -6.91
CA GLN A 51 10.37 10.96 -7.48
C GLN A 51 9.51 9.79 -6.98
N LYS A 52 10.13 8.62 -6.78
CA LYS A 52 9.45 7.40 -6.37
C LYS A 52 9.33 7.25 -4.85
N GLY A 53 10.05 8.05 -4.06
CA GLY A 53 10.08 7.94 -2.60
C GLY A 53 10.81 6.71 -2.07
N THR A 54 11.59 6.02 -2.91
CA THR A 54 12.38 4.85 -2.51
C THR A 54 13.62 4.71 -3.39
N LEU A 55 14.75 4.31 -2.79
CA LEU A 55 15.99 4.06 -3.51
C LEU A 55 15.98 2.72 -4.24
N TRP A 56 15.39 1.69 -3.65
CA TRP A 56 15.44 0.33 -4.19
C TRP A 56 14.18 -0.02 -4.98
N LYS A 57 14.38 -0.63 -6.15
CA LYS A 57 13.27 -0.98 -7.05
C LYS A 57 12.28 -1.95 -6.42
N VAL A 58 12.77 -2.89 -5.62
CA VAL A 58 11.96 -3.91 -4.94
C VAL A 58 10.98 -3.35 -3.91
N PHE A 59 11.19 -2.12 -3.42
CA PHE A 59 10.28 -1.45 -2.49
C PHE A 59 9.36 -0.43 -3.16
N TYR A 60 9.38 -0.35 -4.49
CA TYR A 60 8.50 0.56 -5.19
C TYR A 60 7.06 0.05 -5.14
N ASP A 61 6.26 0.68 -4.29
CA ASP A 61 4.81 0.54 -4.25
C ASP A 61 4.18 1.83 -4.80
N PRO A 62 3.59 1.82 -6.00
CA PRO A 62 2.80 2.95 -6.47
C PRO A 62 1.52 3.01 -5.63
N TYR A 63 1.55 3.76 -4.54
CA TYR A 63 0.40 3.93 -3.65
C TYR A 63 -0.76 4.59 -4.41
N TYR A 64 -1.71 3.78 -4.87
CA TYR A 64 -2.95 4.28 -5.44
C TYR A 64 -3.99 4.37 -4.33
N SER A 65 -4.62 5.53 -4.18
CA SER A 65 -5.75 5.65 -3.27
C SER A 65 -6.88 4.73 -3.76
N PRO A 66 -7.53 3.97 -2.86
CA PRO A 66 -8.70 3.18 -3.25
C PRO A 66 -9.84 4.03 -3.83
N TYR A 67 -9.82 5.35 -3.58
CA TYR A 67 -10.79 6.31 -4.09
C TYR A 67 -10.38 6.97 -5.43
N GLU A 68 -9.13 6.84 -5.87
CA GLU A 68 -8.69 7.37 -7.17
C GLU A 68 -9.34 6.64 -8.34
N LYS A 69 -9.62 5.34 -8.19
CA LYS A 69 -10.33 4.53 -9.20
C LYS A 69 -11.81 4.91 -9.36
N MET A 70 -12.42 5.62 -8.41
CA MET A 70 -13.83 6.06 -8.53
C MET A 70 -14.00 7.30 -9.43
N LYS A 71 -12.93 7.92 -9.92
CA LYS A 71 -13.02 9.18 -10.68
C LYS A 71 -13.16 9.04 -12.20
N GLY A 72 -13.43 7.85 -12.72
CA GLY A 72 -13.76 7.72 -14.14
C GLY A 72 -13.86 6.27 -14.62
N GLU A 73 -15.09 5.76 -14.62
CA GLU A 73 -15.70 4.97 -15.69
C GLU A 73 -17.18 5.37 -15.79
#